data_AF-A0A141RGW9-F1
#
_entry.id   AF-A0A141RGW9-F1
#
_cell.length_a   1.000
_cell.length_b   1.000
_cell.length_c   1.000
_cell.angle_alpha   90.00
_cell.angle_beta   90.00
_cell.angle_gamma   90.00
#
_symmetry.space_group_name_H-M   'P 1'
#
loop_
_entity.id
_entity.type
_entity.pdbx_description
1 polymer ?
#
loop_
_entity_poly.entity_id
_entity_poly.type
_entity_poly.pdbx_seq_one_letter_code
_entity_poly.pdbx_strand_id
1 'polypeptide(L)' 'MSLLKELDLRISANGGLIVSCQPVPGSPLDKPEIVAAMALAAEQAGAVALRIEGVENLRAAE' A
#
# COMPACT_ATOMS: atom_id res chain seq x y z
N MET A 1 2.66 8.71 20.50
CA MET A 1 3.86 8.11 19.86
C MET A 1 4.04 8.75 18.49
N SER A 2 5.25 8.81 17.94
CA SER A 2 5.47 9.29 16.56
C SER A 2 5.16 8.19 15.55
N LEU A 3 4.81 8.57 14.31
CA LEU A 3 4.62 7.63 13.20
C LEU A 3 5.85 6.75 12.97
N LEU A 4 7.05 7.35 13.04
CA LEU A 4 8.31 6.62 12.90
C LEU A 4 8.45 5.50 13.95
N LYS A 5 8.07 5.77 15.20
CA LYS A 5 8.15 4.77 16.28
C LYS A 5 7.12 3.64 16.10
N GLU A 6 5.96 3.92 15.52
CA GLU A 6 4.98 2.88 15.18
C GLU A 6 5.48 2.01 14.02
N LEU A 7 6.07 2.62 13.00
CA LEU A 7 6.68 1.89 11.89
C LEU A 7 7.84 1.00 12.38
N ASP A 8 8.70 1.47 13.29
CA ASP A 8 9.78 0.65 13.87
C ASP A 8 9.23 -0.64 14.52
N LEU A 9 8.11 -0.54 15.23
CA LEU A 9 7.45 -1.69 15.85
C LEU A 9 6.87 -2.64 14.80
N ARG A 10 6.19 -2.11 13.78
CA ARG A 10 5.61 -2.92 12.69
C ARG A 10 6.69 -3.59 11.83
N ILE A 11 7.79 -2.91 11.54
CA ILE A 11 8.95 -3.47 10.82
C ILE A 11 9.53 -4.63 11.61
N SER A 12 9.72 -4.46 12.92
CA SER A 12 10.26 -5.52 13.79
C SER A 12 9.34 -6.74 13.87
N ALA A 13 8.02 -6.55 13.81
CA ALA A 13 7.04 -7.64 13.87
C ALA A 13 6.80 -8.34 12.51
N ASN A 14 6.82 -7.58 11.40
CA ASN A 14 6.31 -8.04 10.09
C ASN A 14 7.37 -8.06 8.98
N GLY A 15 8.64 -7.75 9.27
CA GLY A 15 9.74 -7.84 8.31
C GLY A 15 9.92 -6.63 7.38
N GLY A 16 9.11 -5.58 7.54
CA GLY A 16 9.35 -4.27 6.93
C GLY A 16 9.04 -4.13 5.44
N LEU A 17 8.21 -5.02 4.87
CA LEU A 17 7.79 -4.92 3.48
C LEU A 17 6.94 -3.67 3.24
N ILE A 18 7.34 -2.83 2.29
CA ILE A 18 6.52 -1.73 1.76
C ILE A 18 6.11 -2.09 0.33
N VAL A 19 4.81 -2.13 0.04
CA VAL A 19 4.30 -2.50 -1.29
C VAL A 19 3.95 -1.25 -2.09
N SER A 20 4.51 -1.17 -3.30
CA SER A 20 4.16 -0.12 -4.26
C SER A 20 3.06 -0.63 -5.18
N CYS A 21 1.82 -0.18 -4.97
CA CYS A 21 0.65 -0.59 -5.76
C CYS A 21 0.49 0.30 -6.99
N GLN A 22 1.48 0.27 -7.88
CA GLN A 22 1.54 1.09 -9.09
C GLN A 22 1.55 0.17 -10.31
N PRO A 23 0.38 -0.07 -10.94
CA PRO A 23 0.27 -0.94 -12.10
C PRO A 23 0.99 -0.34 -13.31
N VAL A 24 1.21 -1.17 -14.32
CA VAL A 24 1.72 -0.70 -15.62
C VAL A 24 0.67 0.24 -16.25
N PRO A 25 1.03 1.46 -16.66
CA PRO A 25 0.08 2.41 -17.25
C PRO A 25 -0.69 1.81 -18.44
N GLY A 26 -2.02 1.96 -18.44
CA GLY A 26 -2.90 1.44 -19.48
C GLY A 26 -3.13 -0.09 -19.45
N SER A 27 -2.57 -0.79 -18.45
CA SER A 27 -2.87 -2.20 -18.20
C SER A 27 -4.34 -2.40 -17.81
N PRO A 28 -4.94 -3.58 -18.05
CA PRO A 28 -6.26 -3.91 -17.48
C PRO A 28 -6.35 -3.76 -15.94
N LEU A 29 -5.21 -3.78 -15.25
CA LEU A 29 -5.10 -3.59 -13.81
C LEU A 29 -4.96 -2.11 -13.39
N ASP A 30 -4.77 -1.19 -14.33
CA ASP A 30 -4.62 0.24 -14.10
C ASP A 30 -5.98 0.90 -13.87
N LYS A 31 -6.59 0.54 -12.73
CA LYS A 31 -7.89 1.02 -12.29
C LYS A 31 -7.85 1.32 -10.80
N PRO A 32 -8.42 2.45 -10.33
CA PRO A 32 -8.43 2.78 -8.91
C PRO A 32 -8.96 1.67 -8.00
N GLU A 33 -10.03 0.98 -8.40
CA GLU A 33 -10.60 -0.12 -7.60
C GLU A 33 -9.66 -1.33 -7.49
N ILE A 34 -8.81 -1.58 -8.49
CA ILE A 34 -7.83 -2.67 -8.47
C ILE A 34 -6.62 -2.26 -7.62
N VAL A 35 -6.17 -1.00 -7.74
CA VAL A 35 -5.10 -0.47 -6.89
C VAL A 35 -5.49 -0.56 -5.40
N ALA A 36 -6.72 -0.18 -5.06
CA ALA A 36 -7.26 -0.30 -3.72
C ALA A 36 -7.32 -1.77 -3.24
N ALA A 37 -7.78 -2.69 -4.11
CA ALA A 37 -7.80 -4.11 -3.78
C ALA A 37 -6.39 -4.68 -3.54
N MET A 38 -5.40 -4.27 -4.34
CA MET A 38 -4.00 -4.67 -4.15
C MET A 38 -3.41 -4.09 -2.86
N ALA A 39 -3.72 -2.83 -2.53
CA ALA A 39 -3.33 -2.18 -1.29
C ALA A 39 -3.86 -2.94 -0.07
N LEU A 40 -5.16 -3.25 -0.06
CA LEU A 40 -5.79 -4.02 1.01
C LEU A 40 -5.19 -5.42 1.14
N ALA A 41 -4.95 -6.11 0.03
CA ALA A 41 -4.31 -7.42 0.03
C ALA A 41 -2.89 -7.36 0.60
N ALA A 42 -2.12 -6.32 0.26
CA ALA A 42 -0.77 -6.12 0.79
C ALA A 42 -0.77 -5.87 2.30
N GLU A 43 -1.68 -5.03 2.82
CA GLU A 43 -1.85 -4.82 4.26
C GLU A 43 -2.21 -6.13 4.98
N GLN A 44 -3.18 -6.90 4.46
CA GLN A 44 -3.58 -8.19 5.03
C GLN A 44 -2.45 -9.23 5.01
N ALA A 45 -1.51 -9.12 4.07
CA ALA A 45 -0.32 -9.96 3.99
C ALA A 45 0.84 -9.48 4.88
N GLY A 46 0.66 -8.39 5.65
CA GLY A 46 1.65 -7.90 6.61
C GLY A 46 2.57 -6.80 6.08
N ALA A 47 2.25 -6.17 4.95
CA ALA A 47 2.97 -4.96 4.53
C ALA A 47 2.88 -3.88 5.61
N VAL A 48 3.99 -3.24 5.93
CA VAL A 48 4.06 -2.21 6.98
C VAL A 48 3.66 -0.82 6.47
N ALA A 49 3.71 -0.62 5.15
CA ALA A 49 3.26 0.59 4.47
C ALA A 49 2.97 0.31 2.99
N LEU A 50 2.32 1.28 2.35
CA LEU A 50 1.97 1.26 0.94
C LEU A 50 2.51 2.51 0.25
N ARG A 51 2.81 2.39 -1.04
CA ARG A 51 3.06 3.53 -1.93
C ARG A 51 2.01 3.54 -3.03
N ILE A 52 1.23 4.61 -3.07
CA ILE A 52 0.17 4.85 -4.06
C ILE A 52 0.54 6.08 -4.90
N GLU A 53 0.26 6.06 -6.19
CA GLU A 53 0.43 7.20 -7.11
C GLU A 53 -0.94 7.60 -7.67
N GLY A 54 -1.17 8.89 -7.88
CA GLY A 54 -2.44 9.44 -8.36
C GLY A 54 -3.45 9.70 -7.25
N VAL A 55 -4.11 10.87 -7.30
CA VAL A 55 -5.10 11.28 -6.28
C VAL A 55 -6.34 10.38 -6.29
N GLU A 56 -6.76 9.89 -7.47
CA GLU A 56 -7.90 8.98 -7.59
C GLU A 56 -7.61 7.62 -6.96
N ASN A 57 -6.43 7.06 -7.23
CA ASN A 57 -5.96 5.82 -6.60
C ASN A 57 -5.80 6.00 -5.08
N LEU A 58 -5.28 7.15 -4.63
CA LEU A 58 -5.14 7.44 -3.20
C LEU A 58 -6.52 7.46 -2.52
N ARG A 59 -7.50 8.18 -3.06
CA ARG A 59 -8.87 8.23 -2.52
C ARG A 59 -9.56 6.87 -2.53
N ALA A 60 -9.23 6.00 -3.48
CA ALA A 60 -9.80 4.65 -3.53
C ALA A 60 -9.17 3.71 -2.49
N ALA A 61 -7.93 3.99 -2.07
CA ALA A 61 -7.17 3.19 -1.11
C ALA A 61 -7.22 3.73 0.34
N GLU A 62 -7.79 4.92 0.56
CA GLU A 62 -8.18 5.44 1.89
C GLU A 62 -9.36 4.65 2.49
#